data_AF-R7S6W6-F1
#
_entry.id   AF-R7S6W6-F1
#
_cell.length_a   1.000
_cell.length_b   1.000
_cell.length_c   1.000
_cell.angle_alpha   90.00
_cell.angle_beta   90.00
_cell.angle_gamma   90.00
#
_symmetry.space_group_name_H-M   'P 1'
#
loop_
_entity.id
_entity.type
_entity.pdbx_description
1 polymer ?
#
loop_
_entity_poly.entity_id
_entity_poly.type
_entity_poly.pdbx_seq_one_letter_code
_entity_poly.pdbx_strand_id
1 'polypeptide(L)'
;MSYVNSYTPSRETTVPDAELYGPDPYDINFAFPLYPETLKTPRVKPVPFIPRIHADAYWANVKDRRAELFRYYTRFFDTLPEFLAFHELYFRRNPHQLLLAIVDKTRPDPAHSEWGGSFVGVVGLINTSAANLQMEPGWVLVFPEFQRTHVAKTMVAIVLHYILQMPTASPPGLGFRRAQWCGHALNAPSIALGERIGFKREGTLRNAIVLPEENVEYGRQGRLGDALEGRSSRDTAILSLCWDDWENGKREKVQAILICASSSMAPTDHVGSPAESKTGVLNASSTGSDESEDKVLLTDSRESSPSQLDFSESSEGEHQEQQGDETQDAGTPDRAVPVATVSLGPNAFSDAIRYLDQVKAQFSERPDAYKTFLEILQDFKNGRLDTPGVLERAAIVFHGHPSLMQGMNTFIPNENRMMETVSKPVTPGENLVTPMSKL
;
A
#
# COMPACT_ATOMS: atom_id res chain seq x y z
N MET A 1 -16.15 30.33 -22.86
CA MET A 1 -16.72 29.46 -21.80
C MET A 1 -16.46 30.11 -20.46
N SER A 2 -17.42 30.10 -19.53
CA SER A 2 -17.19 30.45 -18.13
C SER A 2 -16.92 29.18 -17.32
N TYR A 3 -15.95 29.24 -16.42
CA TYR A 3 -15.71 28.24 -15.38
C TYR A 3 -15.71 28.95 -14.02
N VAL A 4 -16.03 28.22 -12.96
CA VAL A 4 -15.95 28.72 -11.57
C VAL A 4 -15.05 27.80 -10.77
N ASN A 5 -14.10 28.38 -10.04
CA ASN A 5 -13.30 27.65 -9.08
C ASN A 5 -13.84 27.90 -7.67
N SER A 6 -14.77 27.04 -7.23
CA SER A 6 -15.37 27.09 -5.90
C SER A 6 -14.56 26.32 -4.85
N TYR A 7 -13.27 26.07 -5.08
CA TYR A 7 -12.41 25.35 -4.15
C TYR A 7 -12.21 26.15 -2.86
N THR A 8 -12.82 25.67 -1.78
CA THR A 8 -12.44 26.03 -0.41
C THR A 8 -11.43 25.00 0.08
N PRO A 9 -10.24 25.41 0.55
CA PRO A 9 -9.30 24.48 1.19
C PRO A 9 -9.99 23.75 2.34
N SER A 10 -9.86 22.43 2.39
CA SER A 10 -10.22 21.68 3.59
C SER A 10 -9.37 22.21 4.74
N ARG A 11 -10.00 22.72 5.81
CA ARG A 11 -9.29 22.98 7.07
C ARG A 11 -8.51 21.73 7.47
N GLU A 12 -7.35 21.92 8.09
CA GLU A 12 -6.59 20.82 8.66
C GLU A 12 -7.51 20.02 9.59
N THR A 13 -7.68 18.73 9.30
CA THR A 13 -8.59 17.86 10.04
C THR A 13 -7.95 17.51 11.38
N THR A 14 -8.06 18.41 12.36
CA THR A 14 -7.67 18.11 13.74
C THR A 14 -8.46 16.90 14.24
N VAL A 15 -7.75 15.90 14.75
CA VAL A 15 -8.35 14.71 15.37
C VAL A 15 -8.64 15.08 16.83
N PRO A 16 -9.90 14.98 17.31
CA PRO A 16 -10.20 15.20 18.73
C PRO A 16 -9.46 14.22 19.63
N ASP A 17 -9.06 14.64 20.83
CA ASP A 17 -8.29 13.81 21.77
C ASP A 17 -8.91 12.42 22.03
N ALA A 18 -10.23 12.35 22.07
CA ALA A 18 -11.00 11.12 22.24
C ALA A 18 -10.87 10.12 21.06
N GLU A 19 -10.57 10.61 19.85
CA GLU A 19 -10.42 9.83 18.62
C GLU A 19 -8.97 9.40 18.34
N LEU A 20 -7.96 9.98 19.02
CA LEU A 20 -6.53 9.73 18.76
C LEU A 20 -6.11 8.25 18.85
N TYR A 21 -6.81 7.46 19.67
CA TYR A 21 -6.54 6.03 19.86
C TYR A 21 -7.41 5.11 18.97
N GLY A 22 -8.22 5.70 18.08
CA GLY A 22 -9.18 5.00 17.25
C GLY A 22 -10.40 4.45 18.01
N PRO A 23 -11.34 3.81 17.28
CA PRO A 23 -12.54 3.21 17.87
C PRO A 23 -12.20 2.03 18.79
N ASP A 24 -13.20 1.56 19.53
CA ASP A 24 -13.17 0.32 20.32
C ASP A 24 -14.45 -0.50 20.03
N PRO A 25 -14.36 -1.75 19.52
CA PRO A 25 -13.14 -2.46 19.13
C PRO A 25 -12.38 -1.74 18.02
N TYR A 26 -11.05 -1.87 18.02
CA TYR A 26 -10.19 -1.15 17.08
C TYR A 26 -10.29 -1.71 15.66
N ASP A 27 -11.04 -1.02 14.82
CA ASP A 27 -11.10 -1.24 13.38
C ASP A 27 -9.83 -0.71 12.69
N ILE A 28 -9.03 -1.65 12.16
CA ILE A 28 -7.82 -1.35 11.37
C ILE A 28 -8.12 -0.68 10.03
N ASN A 29 -9.37 -0.80 9.52
CA ASN A 29 -9.86 -0.29 8.24
C ASN A 29 -8.85 -0.49 7.08
N PHE A 30 -8.69 -1.74 6.63
CA PHE A 30 -7.76 -2.07 5.54
C PHE A 30 -8.44 -2.96 4.49
N ALA A 31 -8.38 -2.55 3.22
CA ALA A 31 -9.15 -3.13 2.11
C ALA A 31 -8.59 -4.44 1.54
N PHE A 32 -7.50 -4.96 2.08
CA PHE A 32 -6.80 -6.13 1.55
C PHE A 32 -6.67 -7.24 2.61
N PRO A 33 -6.77 -8.53 2.22
CA PRO A 33 -6.66 -9.62 3.17
C PRO A 33 -5.27 -9.64 3.82
N LEU A 34 -5.24 -9.66 5.15
CA LEU A 34 -4.03 -9.97 5.90
C LEU A 34 -3.89 -11.49 6.02
N TYR A 35 -2.70 -12.01 5.73
CA TYR A 35 -2.38 -13.44 5.77
C TYR A 35 -1.40 -13.71 6.93
N PRO A 36 -1.86 -14.11 8.13
CA PRO A 36 -0.99 -14.32 9.30
C PRO A 36 0.02 -15.46 9.14
N GLU A 37 -0.16 -16.33 8.15
CA GLU A 37 0.77 -17.35 7.68
C GLU A 37 1.94 -16.78 6.88
N THR A 38 1.73 -15.69 6.14
CA THR A 38 2.75 -14.98 5.35
C THR A 38 3.42 -13.88 6.17
N LEU A 39 2.65 -13.18 7.01
CA LEU A 39 3.13 -12.12 7.90
C LEU A 39 3.84 -12.68 9.17
N LYS A 40 4.64 -13.75 9.01
CA LYS A 40 5.50 -14.28 10.08
C LYS A 40 6.69 -15.08 9.55
N THR A 41 7.72 -15.14 10.38
CA THR A 41 8.81 -16.11 10.33
C THR A 41 9.03 -16.68 11.75
N PRO A 42 9.94 -17.65 11.95
CA PRO A 42 10.33 -18.04 13.31
C PRO A 42 10.88 -16.88 14.15
N ARG A 43 11.52 -15.87 13.53
CA ARG A 43 12.15 -14.75 14.25
C ARG A 43 11.35 -13.46 14.29
N VAL A 44 10.63 -13.10 13.24
CA VAL A 44 9.96 -11.80 13.12
C VAL A 44 8.50 -11.98 12.70
N LYS A 45 7.58 -11.26 13.33
CA LYS A 45 6.18 -11.12 12.88
C LYS A 45 5.79 -9.63 12.78
N PRO A 46 5.33 -9.15 11.62
CA PRO A 46 4.49 -7.96 11.54
C PRO A 46 3.07 -8.24 12.08
N VAL A 47 2.50 -7.29 12.81
CA VAL A 47 1.10 -7.28 13.24
C VAL A 47 0.50 -5.88 13.04
N PRO A 48 -0.83 -5.68 12.92
CA PRO A 48 -1.42 -4.35 12.82
C PRO A 48 -1.01 -3.44 13.99
N PHE A 49 -0.60 -2.21 13.70
CA PHE A 49 -0.33 -1.21 14.73
C PHE A 49 -1.64 -0.72 15.33
N ILE A 50 -1.95 -1.22 16.52
CA ILE A 50 -3.08 -0.78 17.36
C ILE A 50 -2.57 0.26 18.36
N PRO A 51 -3.03 1.53 18.32
CA PRO A 51 -2.56 2.59 19.20
C PRO A 51 -2.61 2.24 20.70
N ARG A 52 -3.74 1.69 21.17
CA ARG A 52 -3.97 1.31 22.58
C ARG A 52 -3.03 0.21 23.10
N ILE A 53 -2.22 -0.40 22.23
CA ILE A 53 -1.24 -1.44 22.58
C ILE A 53 0.20 -0.94 22.33
N HIS A 54 0.44 -0.21 21.23
CA HIS A 54 1.80 0.06 20.76
C HIS A 54 2.23 1.53 20.84
N ALA A 55 1.32 2.49 21.08
CA ALA A 55 1.62 3.92 20.96
C ALA A 55 2.66 4.41 21.98
N ASP A 56 2.47 4.11 23.27
CA ASP A 56 3.40 4.53 24.32
C ASP A 56 4.78 3.88 24.17
N ALA A 57 4.81 2.58 23.83
CA ALA A 57 6.06 1.85 23.58
C ALA A 57 6.80 2.37 22.34
N TYR A 58 6.08 2.75 21.28
CA TYR A 58 6.65 3.43 20.11
C TYR A 58 7.22 4.79 20.51
N TRP A 59 6.44 5.61 21.22
CA TRP A 59 6.84 6.95 21.62
C TRP A 59 8.07 6.94 22.54
N ALA A 60 8.10 6.04 23.53
CA ALA A 60 9.24 5.85 24.41
C ALA A 60 10.54 5.53 23.66
N ASN A 61 10.46 4.84 22.52
CA ASN A 61 11.64 4.50 21.72
C ASN A 61 12.11 5.62 20.77
N VAL A 62 11.21 6.55 20.36
CA VAL A 62 11.51 7.58 19.34
C VAL A 62 11.62 9.01 19.88
N LYS A 63 10.90 9.37 20.95
CA LYS A 63 10.72 10.77 21.40
C LYS A 63 12.03 11.50 21.73
N ASP A 64 12.99 10.81 22.33
CA ASP A 64 14.29 11.37 22.75
C ASP A 64 15.36 11.26 21.63
N ARG A 65 14.99 10.68 20.48
CA ARG A 65 15.89 10.33 19.37
C ARG A 65 15.37 10.78 18.00
N ARG A 66 14.41 11.71 17.99
CA ARG A 66 13.70 12.13 16.77
C ARG A 66 14.62 12.66 15.68
N ALA A 67 15.59 13.51 16.04
CA ALA A 67 16.56 14.06 15.10
C ALA A 67 17.40 12.99 14.40
N GLU A 68 17.76 11.88 15.08
CA GLU A 68 18.46 10.77 14.44
C GLU A 68 17.52 9.99 13.50
N LEU A 69 16.36 9.60 14.00
CA LEU A 69 15.44 8.67 13.35
C LEU A 69 14.68 9.28 12.16
N PHE A 70 14.30 10.56 12.25
CA PHE A 70 13.46 11.24 11.27
C PHE A 70 14.22 12.15 10.29
N ARG A 71 15.56 12.22 10.33
CA ARG A 71 16.39 13.10 9.47
C ARG A 71 16.16 13.00 7.94
N TYR A 72 15.63 11.87 7.48
CA TYR A 72 15.31 11.62 6.06
C TYR A 72 13.80 11.45 5.79
N TYR A 73 12.98 11.60 6.83
CA TYR A 73 11.53 11.56 6.75
C TYR A 73 10.96 12.89 6.29
N THR A 74 9.72 12.85 5.80
CA THR A 74 8.99 13.99 5.23
C THR A 74 8.00 14.61 6.21
N ARG A 75 7.96 14.09 7.44
CA ARG A 75 7.15 14.61 8.55
C ARG A 75 7.89 14.34 9.86
N PHE A 76 7.77 15.26 10.79
CA PHE A 76 8.28 15.21 12.16
C PHE A 76 7.08 15.36 13.12
N PHE A 77 7.25 14.97 14.39
CA PHE A 77 6.21 15.05 15.43
C PHE A 77 6.87 15.39 16.76
N ASP A 78 6.44 16.45 17.43
CA ASP A 78 6.97 16.83 18.73
C ASP A 78 6.27 16.12 19.90
N THR A 79 5.02 15.70 19.72
CA THR A 79 4.22 15.02 20.74
C THR A 79 3.56 13.71 20.26
N LEU A 80 3.17 12.86 21.21
CA LEU A 80 2.44 11.62 20.92
C LEU A 80 1.05 11.89 20.28
N PRO A 81 0.24 12.87 20.74
CA PRO A 81 -0.98 13.29 20.04
C PRO A 81 -0.79 13.61 18.56
N GLU A 82 0.30 14.27 18.14
CA GLU A 82 0.55 14.55 16.72
C GLU A 82 0.82 13.27 15.91
N PHE A 83 1.60 12.34 16.46
CA PHE A 83 1.84 11.04 15.84
C PHE A 83 0.54 10.20 15.77
N LEU A 84 -0.30 10.25 16.80
CA LEU A 84 -1.60 9.59 16.83
C LEU A 84 -2.58 10.21 15.82
N ALA A 85 -2.65 11.53 15.72
CA ALA A 85 -3.45 12.23 14.71
C ALA A 85 -2.95 11.92 13.30
N PHE A 86 -1.63 11.81 13.08
CA PHE A 86 -1.09 11.31 11.82
C PHE A 86 -1.52 9.87 11.53
N HIS A 87 -1.39 8.96 12.49
CA HIS A 87 -1.77 7.57 12.34
C HIS A 87 -3.26 7.40 12.02
N GLU A 88 -4.13 8.14 12.72
CA GLU A 88 -5.57 8.15 12.47
C GLU A 88 -5.92 8.68 11.08
N LEU A 89 -5.35 9.82 10.65
CA LEU A 89 -5.68 10.46 9.36
C LEU A 89 -5.04 9.77 8.14
N TYR A 90 -3.77 9.40 8.23
CA TYR A 90 -2.98 8.91 7.10
C TYR A 90 -3.06 7.40 6.95
N PHE A 91 -2.95 6.65 8.05
CA PHE A 91 -3.10 5.20 8.02
C PHE A 91 -4.57 4.80 8.20
N ARG A 92 -5.15 4.92 9.39
CA ARG A 92 -6.42 4.26 9.72
C ARG A 92 -7.63 4.77 8.93
N ARG A 93 -7.75 6.06 8.61
CA ARG A 93 -8.85 6.60 7.78
C ARG A 93 -8.69 6.32 6.28
N ASN A 94 -7.54 5.84 5.83
CA ASN A 94 -7.29 5.50 4.43
C ASN A 94 -7.27 3.98 4.24
N PRO A 95 -8.32 3.35 3.68
CA PRO A 95 -8.43 1.90 3.59
C PRO A 95 -7.38 1.24 2.68
N HIS A 96 -6.55 2.02 2.00
CA HIS A 96 -5.43 1.55 1.20
C HIS A 96 -4.08 1.64 1.92
N GLN A 97 -4.04 2.06 3.18
CA GLN A 97 -2.82 2.13 3.99
C GLN A 97 -2.93 1.31 5.28
N LEU A 98 -1.80 0.82 5.78
CA LEU A 98 -1.72 0.12 7.07
C LEU A 98 -0.35 0.30 7.70
N LEU A 99 -0.29 0.69 8.97
CA LEU A 99 0.94 0.64 9.76
C LEU A 99 1.02 -0.73 10.45
N LEU A 100 2.15 -1.42 10.31
CA LEU A 100 2.45 -2.69 10.96
C LEU A 100 3.49 -2.48 12.06
N ALA A 101 3.17 -2.92 13.28
CA ALA A 101 4.13 -3.10 14.36
C ALA A 101 4.98 -4.35 14.10
N ILE A 102 6.29 -4.27 14.31
CA ILE A 102 7.22 -5.37 14.08
C ILE A 102 7.68 -5.95 15.41
N VAL A 103 7.50 -7.26 15.58
CA VAL A 103 7.90 -8.00 16.78
C VAL A 103 9.05 -8.96 16.46
N ASP A 104 10.17 -8.82 17.18
CA ASP A 104 11.30 -9.76 17.17
C ASP A 104 11.10 -10.83 18.25
N LYS A 105 10.68 -12.01 17.80
CA LYS A 105 10.45 -13.22 18.58
C LYS A 105 11.74 -13.87 19.10
N THR A 106 12.92 -13.38 18.71
CA THR A 106 14.22 -13.84 19.26
C THR A 106 14.71 -13.03 20.45
N ARG A 107 13.98 -11.97 20.84
CA ARG A 107 14.22 -11.19 22.06
C ARG A 107 12.92 -11.20 22.90
N PRO A 108 12.94 -11.71 24.14
CA PRO A 108 11.76 -11.63 25.00
C PRO A 108 11.54 -10.20 25.49
N ASP A 109 10.28 -9.81 25.70
CA ASP A 109 9.91 -8.61 26.44
C ASP A 109 9.12 -9.04 27.68
N PRO A 110 9.71 -8.96 28.89
CA PRO A 110 9.02 -9.30 30.12
C PRO A 110 7.91 -8.33 30.53
N ALA A 111 7.88 -7.10 30.00
CA ALA A 111 6.82 -6.13 30.28
C ALA A 111 5.59 -6.35 29.39
N HIS A 112 5.79 -6.92 28.19
CA HIS A 112 4.75 -7.15 27.19
C HIS A 112 4.78 -8.61 26.68
N SER A 113 4.76 -9.56 27.61
CA SER A 113 4.95 -11.00 27.32
C SER A 113 3.95 -11.57 26.29
N GLU A 114 2.74 -11.01 26.24
CA GLU A 114 1.65 -11.33 25.32
C GLU A 114 1.96 -10.97 23.87
N TRP A 115 2.91 -10.07 23.61
CA TRP A 115 3.41 -9.83 22.25
C TRP A 115 4.23 -11.01 21.73
N GLY A 116 4.75 -11.89 22.59
CA GLY A 116 5.54 -13.06 22.18
C GLY A 116 6.88 -12.70 21.52
N GLY A 117 7.48 -11.59 21.96
CA GLY A 117 8.73 -11.00 21.47
C GLY A 117 8.75 -9.49 21.72
N SER A 118 9.93 -8.86 21.63
CA SER A 118 10.05 -7.40 21.73
C SER A 118 9.42 -6.68 20.53
N PHE A 119 8.78 -5.53 20.76
CA PHE A 119 8.42 -4.58 19.71
C PHE A 119 9.65 -3.76 19.29
N VAL A 120 10.01 -3.76 18.00
CA VAL A 120 11.34 -3.32 17.52
C VAL A 120 11.33 -2.19 16.48
N GLY A 121 10.14 -1.75 16.07
CA GLY A 121 9.96 -0.79 14.99
C GLY A 121 8.67 -1.02 14.21
N VAL A 122 8.51 -0.29 13.11
CA VAL A 122 7.30 -0.29 12.29
C VAL A 122 7.63 -0.32 10.79
N VAL A 123 6.67 -0.78 9.99
CA VAL A 123 6.65 -0.62 8.53
C VAL A 123 5.24 -0.24 8.07
N GLY A 124 5.14 0.76 7.21
CA GLY A 124 3.89 1.14 6.56
C GLY A 124 3.72 0.42 5.22
N LEU A 125 2.51 -0.07 4.98
CA LEU A 125 2.01 -0.35 3.63
C LEU A 125 1.37 0.96 3.15
N ILE A 126 2.05 1.68 2.25
CA ILE A 126 1.66 3.03 1.79
C ILE A 126 1.59 3.13 0.27
N ASN A 127 1.10 4.28 -0.22
CA ASN A 127 1.00 4.63 -1.66
C ASN A 127 0.32 3.55 -2.53
N THR A 128 -0.52 2.72 -1.92
CA THR A 128 -1.16 1.57 -2.53
C THR A 128 -2.20 2.01 -3.57
N SER A 129 -2.19 1.37 -4.74
CA SER A 129 -3.28 1.46 -5.72
C SER A 129 -3.78 0.07 -6.06
N ALA A 130 -5.04 -0.20 -5.67
CA ALA A 130 -5.74 -1.43 -6.00
C ALA A 130 -5.91 -1.59 -7.53
N ALA A 131 -6.19 -0.50 -8.24
CA ALA A 131 -6.39 -0.50 -9.70
C ALA A 131 -5.12 -0.89 -10.47
N ASN A 132 -3.95 -0.44 -9.99
CA ASN A 132 -2.65 -0.72 -10.63
C ASN A 132 -1.94 -1.96 -10.04
N LEU A 133 -2.52 -2.58 -8.99
CA LEU A 133 -1.90 -3.66 -8.22
C LEU A 133 -0.48 -3.31 -7.75
N GLN A 134 -0.33 -2.17 -7.08
CA GLN A 134 0.95 -1.68 -6.55
C GLN A 134 0.86 -1.26 -5.09
N MET A 135 1.97 -1.41 -4.34
CA MET A 135 2.10 -1.06 -2.93
C MET A 135 3.55 -0.66 -2.61
N GLU A 136 3.75 0.24 -1.66
CA GLU A 136 5.07 0.69 -1.21
C GLU A 136 5.32 0.30 0.26
N PRO A 137 6.34 -0.53 0.56
CA PRO A 137 6.85 -0.69 1.93
C PRO A 137 7.59 0.58 2.36
N GLY A 138 6.82 1.52 2.91
CA GLY A 138 7.30 2.81 3.40
C GLY A 138 7.29 2.89 4.92
N TRP A 139 7.51 4.10 5.46
CA TRP A 139 7.57 4.37 6.91
C TRP A 139 8.40 3.33 7.71
N VAL A 140 9.55 2.93 7.13
CA VAL A 140 10.39 1.84 7.64
C VAL A 140 11.28 2.35 8.77
N LEU A 141 10.87 2.14 10.01
CA LEU A 141 11.58 2.58 11.21
C LEU A 141 11.97 1.39 12.08
N VAL A 142 13.24 1.32 12.49
CA VAL A 142 13.77 0.33 13.44
C VAL A 142 14.42 1.07 14.59
N PHE A 143 14.03 0.71 15.82
CA PHE A 143 14.61 1.32 17.02
C PHE A 143 16.13 1.03 17.08
N PRO A 144 16.98 1.98 17.50
CA PRO A 144 18.46 1.87 17.40
C PRO A 144 19.05 0.55 17.91
N GLU A 145 18.52 0.00 19.00
CA GLU A 145 18.91 -1.25 19.66
C GLU A 145 18.73 -2.51 18.77
N PHE A 146 17.99 -2.38 17.67
CA PHE A 146 17.66 -3.44 16.71
C PHE A 146 18.14 -3.09 15.29
N GLN A 147 18.69 -1.89 15.06
CA GLN A 147 19.36 -1.55 13.81
C GLN A 147 20.62 -2.40 13.60
N ARG A 148 21.06 -2.56 12.35
CA ARG A 148 22.19 -3.43 11.94
C ARG A 148 22.02 -4.92 12.29
N THR A 149 20.89 -5.32 12.88
CA THR A 149 20.50 -6.72 13.08
C THR A 149 19.75 -7.28 11.85
N HIS A 150 19.27 -8.53 11.96
CA HIS A 150 18.41 -9.16 10.96
C HIS A 150 17.07 -8.43 10.70
N VAL A 151 16.52 -7.71 11.70
CA VAL A 151 15.15 -7.18 11.72
C VAL A 151 14.78 -6.46 10.42
N ALA A 152 15.55 -5.44 10.02
CA ALA A 152 15.24 -4.61 8.85
C ALA A 152 15.19 -5.42 7.53
N LYS A 153 16.11 -6.38 7.37
CA LYS A 153 16.17 -7.24 6.19
C LYS A 153 15.00 -8.23 6.18
N THR A 154 14.66 -8.79 7.34
CA THR A 154 13.58 -9.79 7.47
C THR A 154 12.20 -9.16 7.32
N MET A 155 11.90 -8.00 7.93
CA MET A 155 10.55 -7.39 7.78
C MET A 155 10.24 -6.97 6.34
N VAL A 156 11.21 -6.40 5.62
CA VAL A 156 11.01 -6.00 4.21
C VAL A 156 10.88 -7.23 3.30
N ALA A 157 11.59 -8.33 3.60
CA ALA A 157 11.39 -9.61 2.92
C ALA A 157 9.99 -10.21 3.17
N ILE A 158 9.46 -10.11 4.39
CA ILE A 158 8.09 -10.54 4.72
C ILE A 158 7.07 -9.71 3.94
N VAL A 159 7.21 -8.38 3.93
CA VAL A 159 6.28 -7.49 3.23
C VAL A 159 6.36 -7.68 1.70
N LEU A 160 7.55 -7.87 1.12
CA LEU A 160 7.69 -8.21 -0.30
C LEU A 160 6.98 -9.51 -0.66
N HIS A 161 7.13 -10.55 0.16
CA HIS A 161 6.42 -11.81 -0.03
C HIS A 161 4.91 -11.62 0.10
N TYR A 162 4.43 -10.84 1.05
CA TYR A 162 3.00 -10.50 1.18
C TYR A 162 2.44 -9.76 -0.05
N ILE A 163 3.20 -8.82 -0.62
CA ILE A 163 2.77 -8.04 -1.79
C ILE A 163 2.77 -8.91 -3.07
N LEU A 164 3.90 -9.53 -3.41
CA LEU A 164 4.14 -10.07 -4.76
C LEU A 164 3.79 -11.55 -4.92
N GLN A 165 3.71 -12.32 -3.84
CA GLN A 165 3.26 -13.72 -3.90
C GLN A 165 1.79 -13.80 -4.34
N MET A 166 1.45 -14.77 -5.19
CA MET A 166 0.08 -14.97 -5.66
C MET A 166 -0.89 -15.40 -4.53
N PRO A 167 -2.18 -15.02 -4.58
CA PRO A 167 -3.19 -15.49 -3.62
C PRO A 167 -3.44 -17.00 -3.65
N THR A 168 -3.05 -17.67 -4.73
CA THR A 168 -3.18 -19.12 -4.94
C THR A 168 -1.96 -19.92 -4.47
N ALA A 169 -0.88 -19.25 -4.03
CA ALA A 169 0.33 -19.91 -3.55
C ALA A 169 0.26 -20.22 -2.05
N SER A 170 1.20 -21.05 -1.55
CA SER A 170 1.32 -21.38 -0.13
C SER A 170 2.70 -20.99 0.41
N PRO A 171 2.80 -20.10 1.43
CA PRO A 171 1.70 -19.27 1.94
C PRO A 171 1.33 -18.17 0.92
N PRO A 172 0.10 -17.61 0.97
CA PRO A 172 -0.44 -16.71 -0.05
C PRO A 172 0.04 -15.25 0.07
N GLY A 173 -0.18 -14.46 -0.98
CA GLY A 173 0.00 -13.00 -0.95
C GLY A 173 -1.06 -12.29 -1.78
N LEU A 174 -0.86 -10.99 -2.04
CA LEU A 174 -1.81 -10.15 -2.77
C LEU A 174 -1.75 -10.31 -4.31
N GLY A 175 -0.70 -10.93 -4.86
CA GLY A 175 -0.48 -11.06 -6.30
C GLY A 175 -0.26 -9.72 -7.01
N PHE A 176 0.34 -8.75 -6.32
CA PHE A 176 0.54 -7.42 -6.87
C PHE A 176 1.63 -7.39 -7.94
N ARG A 177 1.49 -6.46 -8.88
CA ARG A 177 2.41 -6.30 -10.02
C ARG A 177 3.69 -5.55 -9.66
N ARG A 178 3.67 -4.73 -8.60
CA ARG A 178 4.79 -3.84 -8.24
C ARG A 178 4.87 -3.59 -6.73
N ALA A 179 6.01 -3.90 -6.15
CA ALA A 179 6.46 -3.29 -4.91
C ALA A 179 7.36 -2.09 -5.24
N GLN A 180 7.07 -0.92 -4.67
CA GLN A 180 7.88 0.30 -4.83
C GLN A 180 8.67 0.59 -3.54
N TRP A 181 9.81 1.28 -3.64
CA TRP A 181 10.59 1.74 -2.49
C TRP A 181 11.11 3.17 -2.73
N CYS A 182 10.69 4.12 -1.89
CA CYS A 182 11.00 5.55 -2.02
C CYS A 182 11.92 6.05 -0.89
N GLY A 183 13.20 6.20 -1.16
CA GLY A 183 14.18 6.75 -0.22
C GLY A 183 14.45 8.24 -0.47
N HIS A 184 14.87 9.00 0.56
CA HIS A 184 15.58 10.26 0.31
C HIS A 184 16.88 9.92 -0.44
N ALA A 185 17.24 10.66 -1.49
CA ALA A 185 18.37 10.31 -2.35
C ALA A 185 19.74 10.28 -1.64
N LEU A 186 19.87 10.91 -0.47
CA LEU A 186 21.06 10.89 0.38
C LEU A 186 21.03 9.78 1.45
N ASN A 187 19.92 9.06 1.60
CA ASN A 187 19.77 7.94 2.54
C ASN A 187 20.35 6.64 1.93
N ALA A 188 21.67 6.63 1.74
CA ALA A 188 22.41 5.47 1.22
C ALA A 188 22.13 4.16 2.00
N PRO A 189 21.97 4.14 3.34
CA PRO A 189 21.58 2.93 4.07
C PRO A 189 20.22 2.35 3.65
N SER A 190 19.22 3.19 3.38
CA SER A 190 17.90 2.76 2.88
C SER A 190 17.98 2.22 1.46
N ILE A 191 18.65 2.94 0.56
CA ILE A 191 18.83 2.53 -0.85
C ILE A 191 19.55 1.18 -0.92
N ALA A 192 20.68 1.06 -0.22
CA ALA A 192 21.46 -0.17 -0.16
C ALA A 192 20.75 -1.34 0.55
N LEU A 193 19.70 -1.09 1.35
CA LEU A 193 18.83 -2.15 1.87
C LEU A 193 17.90 -2.68 0.77
N GLY A 194 17.25 -1.79 0.03
CA GLY A 194 16.38 -2.15 -1.10
C GLY A 194 17.12 -2.96 -2.17
N GLU A 195 18.27 -2.45 -2.63
CA GLU A 195 19.12 -3.12 -3.63
C GLU A 195 19.61 -4.50 -3.14
N ARG A 196 20.08 -4.58 -1.88
CA ARG A 196 20.54 -5.84 -1.27
C ARG A 196 19.42 -6.88 -1.21
N ILE A 197 18.18 -6.47 -0.93
CA ILE A 197 17.03 -7.38 -0.93
C ILE A 197 16.67 -7.78 -2.36
N GLY A 198 16.55 -6.84 -3.30
CA GLY A 198 16.39 -7.15 -4.72
C GLY A 198 15.69 -6.10 -5.56
N PHE A 199 15.32 -4.94 -5.00
CA PHE A 199 14.75 -3.83 -5.76
C PHE A 199 15.79 -3.30 -6.78
N LYS A 200 15.36 -3.00 -8.00
CA LYS A 200 16.12 -2.27 -9.02
C LYS A 200 15.93 -0.77 -8.83
N ARG A 201 16.96 0.05 -9.11
CA ARG A 201 16.83 1.52 -9.14
C ARG A 201 16.28 1.98 -10.49
N GLU A 202 15.24 2.81 -10.45
CA GLU A 202 14.58 3.33 -11.66
C GLU A 202 14.97 4.79 -11.94
N GLY A 203 15.23 5.59 -10.90
CA GLY A 203 15.58 7.00 -11.09
C GLY A 203 15.69 7.80 -9.80
N THR A 204 15.57 9.11 -9.92
CA THR A 204 15.54 10.05 -8.79
C THR A 204 14.69 11.26 -9.15
N LEU A 205 13.57 11.43 -8.44
CA LEU A 205 12.67 12.57 -8.58
C LEU A 205 13.29 13.78 -7.88
N ARG A 206 13.62 14.83 -8.63
CA ARG A 206 14.30 16.03 -8.12
C ARG A 206 13.31 16.99 -7.45
N ASN A 207 13.69 17.58 -6.32
CA ASN A 207 12.85 18.50 -5.53
C ASN A 207 11.42 17.96 -5.25
N ALA A 208 11.29 16.65 -5.05
CA ALA A 208 9.98 15.97 -5.12
C ALA A 208 9.06 16.24 -3.93
N ILE A 209 9.61 16.62 -2.78
CA ILE A 209 8.87 16.84 -1.52
C ILE A 209 9.55 17.99 -0.77
N VAL A 210 8.79 18.96 -0.25
CA VAL A 210 9.32 20.01 0.64
C VAL A 210 9.51 19.43 2.05
N LEU A 211 10.63 19.70 2.70
CA LEU A 211 10.99 19.11 3.98
C LEU A 211 10.43 19.88 5.19
N PRO A 212 10.27 19.20 6.35
CA PRO A 212 10.12 19.86 7.65
C PRO A 212 11.38 20.72 7.96
N GLU A 213 11.22 21.74 8.81
CA GLU A 213 12.27 22.74 9.09
C GLU A 213 13.46 22.10 9.81
N GLU A 214 13.14 21.14 10.68
CA GLU A 214 14.01 20.23 11.42
C GLU A 214 14.94 19.41 10.52
N ASN A 215 14.58 19.22 9.24
CA ASN A 215 15.36 18.46 8.26
C ASN A 215 15.99 19.36 7.17
N VAL A 216 16.00 20.68 7.33
CA VAL A 216 16.43 21.62 6.27
C VAL A 216 17.82 21.30 5.73
N GLU A 217 18.78 20.95 6.60
CA GLU A 217 20.17 20.62 6.26
C GLU A 217 20.35 19.40 5.34
N TYR A 218 19.35 18.51 5.24
CA TYR A 218 19.40 17.31 4.40
C TYR A 218 18.84 17.52 2.98
N GLY A 219 18.19 18.66 2.72
CA GLY A 219 17.55 18.99 1.45
C GLY A 219 18.42 19.79 0.47
N ARG A 220 17.93 19.90 -0.77
CA ARG A 220 18.34 20.95 -1.70
C ARG A 220 17.82 22.30 -1.24
N GLN A 221 18.59 23.36 -1.47
CA GLN A 221 18.15 24.74 -1.31
C GLN A 221 16.78 24.97 -1.97
N GLY A 222 15.87 25.63 -1.25
CA GLY A 222 14.56 26.03 -1.76
C GLY A 222 14.65 27.12 -2.83
N ARG A 223 13.49 27.55 -3.30
CA ARG A 223 13.36 28.62 -4.29
C ARG A 223 13.04 29.95 -3.60
N LEU A 224 13.76 31.01 -3.99
CA LEU A 224 13.48 32.37 -3.58
C LEU A 224 12.20 32.89 -4.27
N GLY A 225 11.35 33.59 -3.53
CA GLY A 225 10.13 34.23 -4.03
C GLY A 225 8.95 33.29 -4.28
N ASP A 226 8.93 32.08 -3.70
CA ASP A 226 7.75 31.20 -3.73
C ASP A 226 7.06 31.07 -2.36
N ALA A 227 5.90 30.42 -2.34
CA ALA A 227 5.04 30.33 -1.15
C ALA A 227 5.62 29.49 0.01
N LEU A 228 6.78 28.86 -0.19
CA LEU A 228 7.51 28.04 0.79
C LEU A 228 8.99 28.47 0.86
N GLU A 229 9.29 29.74 0.60
CA GLU A 229 10.64 30.31 0.73
C GLU A 229 11.28 29.97 2.10
N GLY A 230 12.58 29.69 2.08
CA GLY A 230 13.35 29.26 3.26
C GLY A 230 13.28 27.75 3.54
N ARG A 231 12.28 27.02 3.02
CA ARG A 231 12.18 25.57 3.15
C ARG A 231 13.08 24.85 2.14
N SER A 232 13.70 23.74 2.53
CA SER A 232 14.49 22.90 1.63
C SER A 232 13.64 21.77 1.02
N SER A 233 14.15 21.08 -0.01
CA SER A 233 13.43 20.00 -0.68
C SER A 233 14.23 18.69 -0.79
N ARG A 234 13.51 17.57 -0.73
CA ARG A 234 14.03 16.20 -0.84
C ARG A 234 14.00 15.74 -2.29
N ASP A 235 15.17 15.39 -2.82
CA ASP A 235 15.27 14.44 -3.93
C ASP A 235 14.87 13.04 -3.44
N THR A 236 13.96 12.37 -4.15
CA THR A 236 13.52 11.01 -3.82
C THR A 236 14.08 10.00 -4.81
N ALA A 237 14.90 9.07 -4.33
CA ALA A 237 15.35 7.91 -5.10
C ALA A 237 14.20 6.89 -5.19
N ILE A 238 13.90 6.45 -6.41
CA ILE A 238 12.86 5.46 -6.69
C ILE A 238 13.51 4.13 -7.05
N LEU A 239 13.07 3.08 -6.36
CA LEU A 239 13.40 1.69 -6.64
C LEU A 239 12.13 0.85 -6.73
N SER A 240 12.18 -0.27 -7.44
CA SER A 240 11.04 -1.17 -7.63
C SER A 240 11.43 -2.65 -7.63
N LEU A 241 10.48 -3.52 -7.30
CA LEU A 241 10.55 -4.96 -7.54
C LEU A 241 9.20 -5.37 -8.12
N CYS A 242 9.19 -5.71 -9.40
CA CYS A 242 7.98 -6.03 -10.15
C CYS A 242 7.71 -7.55 -10.17
N TRP A 243 6.51 -7.95 -10.59
CA TRP A 243 6.12 -9.37 -10.67
C TRP A 243 7.03 -10.18 -11.62
N ASP A 244 7.53 -9.58 -12.70
CA ASP A 244 8.47 -10.21 -13.62
C ASP A 244 9.84 -10.44 -12.98
N ASP A 245 10.33 -9.52 -12.14
CA ASP A 245 11.48 -9.78 -11.26
C ASP A 245 11.19 -10.90 -10.26
N TRP A 246 10.01 -10.89 -9.65
CA TRP A 246 9.58 -11.89 -8.67
C TRP A 246 9.63 -13.31 -9.26
N GLU A 247 9.03 -13.52 -10.43
CA GLU A 247 9.07 -14.78 -11.18
C GLU A 247 10.50 -15.12 -11.66
N ASN A 248 11.30 -14.14 -12.09
CA ASN A 248 12.67 -14.35 -12.57
C ASN A 248 13.71 -14.29 -11.42
N GLY A 249 13.52 -15.11 -10.39
CA GLY A 249 14.54 -15.41 -9.38
C GLY A 249 14.59 -14.49 -8.15
N LYS A 250 13.77 -13.43 -8.08
CA LYS A 250 13.71 -12.62 -6.83
C LYS A 250 12.86 -13.28 -5.76
N ARG A 251 11.84 -14.09 -6.10
CA ARG A 251 11.04 -14.87 -5.12
C ARG A 251 11.95 -15.73 -4.26
N GLU A 252 12.82 -16.52 -4.88
CA GLU A 252 13.74 -17.46 -4.24
C GLU A 252 14.77 -16.71 -3.38
N LYS A 253 15.28 -15.58 -3.88
CA LYS A 253 16.18 -14.69 -3.12
C LYS A 253 15.50 -14.14 -1.87
N VAL A 254 14.22 -13.77 -1.93
CA VAL A 254 13.44 -13.27 -0.79
C VAL A 254 13.09 -14.41 0.16
N GLN A 255 12.65 -15.56 -0.34
CA GLN A 255 12.39 -16.77 0.46
C GLN A 255 13.64 -17.26 1.19
N ALA A 256 14.83 -17.19 0.59
CA ALA A 256 16.08 -17.48 1.28
C ALA A 256 16.35 -16.54 2.48
N ILE A 257 15.86 -15.30 2.47
CA ILE A 257 15.92 -14.40 3.65
C ILE A 257 14.96 -14.87 4.75
N LEU A 258 13.77 -15.35 4.37
CA LEU A 258 12.76 -15.88 5.30
C LEU A 258 13.19 -17.23 5.91
N ILE A 259 13.88 -18.08 5.13
CA ILE A 259 14.40 -19.38 5.57
C ILE A 259 15.70 -19.22 6.38
N CYS A 260 16.62 -18.32 6.01
CA CYS A 260 17.77 -18.03 6.89
C CYS A 260 17.37 -17.40 8.24
N ALA A 261 16.11 -16.99 8.42
CA ALA A 261 15.57 -16.68 9.74
C ALA A 261 15.31 -17.94 10.57
N SER A 262 14.92 -19.09 10.00
CA SER A 262 14.65 -20.31 10.78
C SER A 262 15.94 -21.00 11.28
N SER A 263 16.97 -21.09 10.45
CA SER A 263 18.16 -21.93 10.72
C SER A 263 19.15 -21.39 11.76
N SER A 264 18.81 -20.31 12.48
CA SER A 264 19.71 -19.60 13.41
C SER A 264 19.57 -20.03 14.88
N MET A 265 18.86 -21.12 15.18
CA MET A 265 18.54 -21.57 16.54
C MET A 265 19.21 -22.90 16.94
N ALA A 266 20.45 -23.12 16.51
CA ALA A 266 21.28 -24.20 17.07
C ALA A 266 21.96 -23.70 18.37
N PRO A 267 21.70 -24.33 19.55
CA PRO A 267 22.46 -24.02 20.75
C PRO A 267 23.88 -24.58 20.63
N THR A 268 24.88 -23.76 20.93
CA THR A 268 26.28 -24.20 21.06
C THR A 268 26.53 -24.71 22.48
N ASP A 269 26.28 -25.99 22.72
CA ASP A 269 26.60 -26.65 23.99
C ASP A 269 28.12 -26.72 24.22
N HIS A 270 28.66 -25.70 24.88
CA HIS A 270 30.07 -25.67 25.29
C HIS A 270 30.31 -26.58 26.50
N VAL A 271 30.51 -27.86 26.23
CA VAL A 271 30.96 -28.86 27.21
C VAL A 271 32.44 -28.63 27.55
N GLY A 272 32.74 -28.64 28.85
CA GLY A 272 33.98 -29.20 29.43
C GLY A 272 35.32 -28.59 29.03
N SER A 273 35.90 -27.81 29.93
CA SER A 273 37.37 -27.60 29.99
C SER A 273 38.09 -28.92 30.37
N PRO A 274 39.40 -29.03 30.14
CA PRO A 274 40.30 -28.77 31.27
C PRO A 274 41.46 -27.83 30.94
N ALA A 275 42.08 -27.29 31.99
CA ALA A 275 43.22 -26.38 31.91
C ALA A 275 44.56 -27.13 32.11
N GLU A 276 45.62 -26.60 31.50
CA GLU A 276 47.00 -26.80 31.97
C GLU A 276 47.70 -25.44 32.17
N SER A 277 48.81 -25.44 32.91
CA SER A 277 49.43 -24.23 33.47
C SER A 277 50.94 -24.16 33.22
N LYS A 278 51.45 -22.92 33.03
CA LYS A 278 52.80 -22.40 33.36
C LYS A 278 52.90 -20.94 32.86
N THR A 279 52.89 -19.91 33.71
CA THR A 279 53.93 -19.40 34.64
C THR A 279 55.12 -18.68 33.96
N GLY A 280 55.25 -17.37 34.22
CA GLY A 280 56.48 -16.59 34.03
C GLY A 280 56.59 -15.80 32.71
N VAL A 281 57.35 -14.71 32.60
CA VAL A 281 58.00 -13.83 33.63
C VAL A 281 58.02 -12.40 33.07
N LEU A 282 57.99 -11.42 33.99
CA LEU A 282 58.32 -9.99 33.87
C LEU A 282 59.15 -9.55 32.62
N ASN A 283 58.80 -8.40 32.01
CA ASN A 283 59.58 -7.19 32.27
C ASN A 283 58.85 -5.87 31.91
N ALA A 284 59.36 -4.75 32.42
CA ALA A 284 59.07 -3.38 31.94
C ALA A 284 60.20 -2.93 30.95
N SER A 285 60.35 -1.70 30.44
CA SER A 285 59.79 -0.36 30.74
C SER A 285 60.08 0.65 29.61
N SER A 286 59.28 1.72 29.50
CA SER A 286 59.65 3.08 28.99
C SER A 286 60.18 3.19 27.52
N THR A 287 60.37 4.35 26.86
CA THR A 287 60.37 5.81 27.20
C THR A 287 60.20 6.67 25.92
N GLY A 288 59.80 7.94 26.02
CA GLY A 288 59.88 8.98 24.95
C GLY A 288 58.71 8.99 23.95
N SER A 289 58.15 10.12 23.47
CA SER A 289 58.70 11.41 22.97
C SER A 289 59.51 11.26 21.67
N ASP A 290 59.31 12.06 20.61
CA ASP A 290 59.03 13.52 20.63
C ASP A 290 58.14 14.05 19.48
N GLU A 291 57.98 15.37 19.40
CA GLU A 291 57.30 16.13 18.32
C GLU A 291 58.12 16.26 17.02
N SER A 292 57.47 16.46 15.86
CA SER A 292 57.62 17.68 15.02
C SER A 292 56.75 17.66 13.75
N GLU A 293 56.42 18.84 13.23
CA GLU A 293 55.80 19.04 11.90
C GLU A 293 56.83 18.91 10.76
N ASP A 294 56.38 18.77 9.50
CA ASP A 294 57.11 19.33 8.34
C ASP A 294 56.15 19.71 7.19
N LYS A 295 56.50 20.73 6.38
CA LYS A 295 55.59 21.43 5.46
C LYS A 295 56.30 22.17 4.31
N VAL A 296 56.30 21.56 3.11
CA VAL A 296 56.80 22.15 1.84
C VAL A 296 55.84 21.69 0.71
N LEU A 297 55.15 22.49 -0.14
CA LEU A 297 55.22 23.87 -0.66
C LEU A 297 55.97 23.99 -2.02
N LEU A 298 55.45 24.85 -2.93
CA LEU A 298 55.89 25.13 -4.34
C LEU A 298 55.35 24.12 -5.40
N THR A 299 54.99 24.48 -6.66
CA THR A 299 54.68 25.80 -7.27
C THR A 299 53.76 25.67 -8.51
N ASP A 300 52.81 26.61 -8.60
CA ASP A 300 52.20 27.30 -9.75
C ASP A 300 52.73 27.06 -11.20
N SER A 301 51.80 26.92 -12.18
CA SER A 301 51.89 27.45 -13.56
C SER A 301 50.64 27.13 -14.42
N ARG A 302 50.54 27.72 -15.62
CA ARG A 302 49.37 27.73 -16.53
C ARG A 302 49.82 27.91 -18.01
N GLU A 303 49.00 27.98 -19.08
CA GLU A 303 47.53 27.88 -19.25
C GLU A 303 47.19 26.61 -20.10
N SER A 304 46.43 26.51 -21.22
CA SER A 304 45.64 27.44 -22.04
C SER A 304 44.55 26.73 -22.89
N SER A 305 43.31 27.25 -22.84
CA SER A 305 42.28 27.25 -23.90
C SER A 305 41.63 25.92 -24.41
N PRO A 306 40.45 25.98 -25.08
CA PRO A 306 39.54 24.83 -25.23
C PRO A 306 39.32 24.35 -26.69
N SER A 307 38.61 23.21 -26.84
CA SER A 307 38.07 22.71 -28.10
C SER A 307 36.54 22.84 -28.17
N GLN A 308 36.00 23.45 -29.24
CA GLN A 308 34.58 23.43 -29.59
C GLN A 308 34.17 22.16 -30.35
N LEU A 309 32.85 21.95 -30.48
CA LEU A 309 32.05 21.24 -31.51
C LEU A 309 30.79 20.68 -30.82
N ASP A 310 29.57 20.77 -31.34
CA ASP A 310 29.02 21.60 -32.43
C ASP A 310 27.51 21.79 -32.16
N PHE A 311 26.85 22.81 -32.72
CA PHE A 311 25.43 23.11 -32.46
C PHE A 311 24.72 23.55 -33.73
N SER A 312 24.02 22.63 -34.39
CA SER A 312 23.27 22.89 -35.63
C SER A 312 21.78 23.15 -35.35
N GLU A 313 21.39 24.41 -35.46
CA GLU A 313 19.99 24.78 -35.64
C GLU A 313 19.52 24.40 -37.06
N SER A 314 18.23 24.09 -37.20
CA SER A 314 17.55 24.12 -38.50
C SER A 314 16.16 24.74 -38.30
N SER A 315 15.93 25.86 -38.97
CA SER A 315 14.77 26.73 -38.79
C SER A 315 13.58 26.38 -39.69
N GLU A 316 12.38 26.61 -39.14
CA GLU A 316 11.19 27.17 -39.80
C GLU A 316 10.70 26.62 -41.15
N GLY A 317 9.45 26.18 -41.15
CA GLY A 317 8.64 25.95 -42.34
C GLY A 317 7.16 26.11 -42.00
N GLU A 318 6.64 27.33 -42.11
CA GLU A 318 5.19 27.60 -42.02
C GLU A 318 4.47 26.91 -43.19
N HIS A 319 3.24 26.41 -42.98
CA HIS A 319 2.19 26.42 -44.00
C HIS A 319 0.80 26.42 -43.36
N GLN A 320 -0.17 26.95 -44.09
CA GLN A 320 -1.46 27.42 -43.56
C GLN A 320 -2.55 26.34 -43.54
N GLU A 321 -3.64 26.64 -42.83
CA GLU A 321 -4.94 25.99 -43.03
C GLU A 321 -5.35 26.03 -44.51
N GLN A 322 -5.95 24.95 -45.02
CA GLN A 322 -6.81 25.05 -46.18
C GLN A 322 -7.98 24.07 -46.08
N GLN A 323 -9.17 24.57 -46.44
CA GLN A 323 -10.46 23.92 -46.29
C GLN A 323 -10.82 23.22 -47.61
N GLY A 324 -11.25 21.95 -47.55
CA GLY A 324 -11.64 21.15 -48.71
C GLY A 324 -12.91 20.35 -48.42
N ASP A 325 -13.79 20.26 -49.41
CA ASP A 325 -15.14 19.68 -49.33
C ASP A 325 -15.25 18.44 -50.25
N GLU A 326 -16.49 17.94 -50.45
CA GLU A 326 -16.94 16.96 -51.44
C GLU A 326 -16.85 15.45 -51.10
N THR A 327 -17.88 15.02 -50.36
CA THR A 327 -18.88 13.98 -50.74
C THR A 327 -18.48 12.54 -51.13
N GLN A 328 -19.02 11.60 -50.33
CA GLN A 328 -19.89 10.46 -50.70
C GLN A 328 -19.49 9.46 -51.82
N ASP A 329 -19.39 8.17 -51.45
CA ASP A 329 -20.42 7.18 -51.84
C ASP A 329 -20.52 6.05 -50.76
N ALA A 330 -21.46 5.10 -50.92
CA ALA A 330 -22.03 4.26 -49.86
C ALA A 330 -21.33 2.89 -49.61
N GLY A 331 -21.63 2.30 -48.44
CA GLY A 331 -21.08 0.98 -48.06
C GLY A 331 -21.56 0.40 -46.72
N THR A 332 -22.85 0.51 -46.36
CA THR A 332 -23.37 -0.01 -45.08
C THR A 332 -23.51 -1.54 -45.08
N PRO A 333 -23.02 -2.21 -44.02
CA PRO A 333 -23.83 -3.28 -43.40
C PRO A 333 -23.97 -3.15 -41.86
N ASP A 334 -25.20 -3.40 -41.42
CA ASP A 334 -25.68 -3.80 -40.08
C ASP A 334 -24.91 -3.40 -38.79
N ARG A 335 -25.30 -2.25 -38.24
CA ARG A 335 -25.95 -2.17 -36.91
C ARG A 335 -25.31 -2.93 -35.72
N ALA A 336 -24.13 -2.50 -35.29
CA ALA A 336 -23.78 -2.61 -33.87
C ALA A 336 -24.47 -1.48 -33.07
N VAL A 337 -25.44 -1.81 -32.22
CA VAL A 337 -26.00 -0.83 -31.26
C VAL A 337 -24.97 -0.60 -30.16
N PRO A 338 -24.53 0.65 -29.88
CA PRO A 338 -23.64 0.90 -28.76
C PRO A 338 -24.38 0.61 -27.46
N VAL A 339 -23.84 -0.30 -26.64
CA VAL A 339 -24.34 -0.54 -25.28
C VAL A 339 -24.28 0.77 -24.51
N ALA A 340 -25.44 1.26 -24.07
CA ALA A 340 -25.52 2.50 -23.31
C ALA A 340 -24.88 2.29 -21.93
N THR A 341 -23.61 2.67 -21.79
CA THR A 341 -22.90 2.70 -20.50
C THR A 341 -23.65 3.64 -19.56
N VAL A 342 -24.44 3.07 -18.64
CA VAL A 342 -25.25 3.84 -17.69
C VAL A 342 -24.30 4.67 -16.82
N SER A 343 -24.39 6.00 -16.95
CA SER A 343 -23.64 6.93 -16.12
C SER A 343 -24.22 6.96 -14.71
N LEU A 344 -23.89 5.93 -13.93
CA LEU A 344 -24.23 5.81 -12.52
C LEU A 344 -23.45 6.89 -11.74
N GLY A 345 -24.14 7.98 -11.41
CA GLY A 345 -23.57 9.08 -10.62
C GLY A 345 -23.09 8.62 -9.23
N PRO A 346 -22.27 9.43 -8.53
CA PRO A 346 -21.54 9.01 -7.33
C PRO A 346 -22.41 8.45 -6.18
N ASN A 347 -23.70 8.83 -6.12
CA ASN A 347 -24.63 8.30 -5.12
C ASN A 347 -24.98 6.82 -5.34
N ALA A 348 -24.95 6.33 -6.58
CA ALA A 348 -25.40 4.99 -6.95
C ALA A 348 -24.55 3.87 -6.31
N PHE A 349 -23.27 4.14 -6.02
CA PHE A 349 -22.42 3.21 -5.28
C PHE A 349 -22.89 3.08 -3.82
N SER A 350 -23.15 4.21 -3.15
CA SER A 350 -23.67 4.24 -1.78
C SER A 350 -25.05 3.57 -1.68
N ASP A 351 -25.91 3.77 -2.68
CA ASP A 351 -27.20 3.08 -2.77
C ASP A 351 -27.06 1.58 -3.01
N ALA A 352 -26.09 1.13 -3.82
CA ALA A 352 -25.83 -0.29 -4.05
C ALA A 352 -25.32 -1.00 -2.77
N ILE A 353 -24.45 -0.37 -1.98
CA ILE A 353 -24.04 -0.88 -0.66
C ILE A 353 -25.24 -0.96 0.29
N ARG A 354 -26.02 0.13 0.40
CA ARG A 354 -27.23 0.18 1.24
C ARG A 354 -28.27 -0.86 0.86
N TYR A 355 -28.40 -1.17 -0.43
CA TYR A 355 -29.29 -2.23 -0.92
C TYR A 355 -28.76 -3.63 -0.61
N LEU A 356 -27.44 -3.88 -0.76
CA LEU A 356 -26.82 -5.16 -0.36
C LEU A 356 -27.02 -5.45 1.13
N ASP A 357 -26.88 -4.45 2.00
CA ASP A 357 -27.15 -4.60 3.43
C ASP A 357 -28.63 -4.90 3.73
N GLN A 358 -29.57 -4.32 2.98
CA GLN A 358 -31.00 -4.64 3.09
C GLN A 358 -31.29 -6.10 2.68
N VAL A 359 -30.74 -6.57 1.56
CA VAL A 359 -30.88 -7.96 1.11
C VAL A 359 -30.27 -8.92 2.14
N LYS A 360 -29.10 -8.58 2.70
CA LYS A 360 -28.40 -9.36 3.73
C LYS A 360 -29.18 -9.44 5.05
N ALA A 361 -29.80 -8.34 5.48
CA ALA A 361 -30.66 -8.33 6.66
C ALA A 361 -31.94 -9.15 6.46
N GLN A 362 -32.58 -9.00 5.29
CA GLN A 362 -33.83 -9.68 4.95
C GLN A 362 -33.69 -11.21 4.84
N PHE A 363 -32.51 -11.71 4.44
CA PHE A 363 -32.16 -13.13 4.37
C PHE A 363 -31.24 -13.61 5.49
N SER A 364 -31.23 -12.93 6.64
CA SER A 364 -30.42 -13.31 7.81
C SER A 364 -30.71 -14.73 8.33
N GLU A 365 -31.98 -15.17 8.29
CA GLU A 365 -32.39 -16.54 8.62
C GLU A 365 -32.27 -17.52 7.43
N ARG A 366 -31.94 -17.03 6.23
CA ARG A 366 -31.86 -17.78 4.97
C ARG A 366 -30.55 -17.51 4.21
N PRO A 367 -29.40 -17.98 4.75
CA PRO A 367 -28.10 -17.78 4.11
C PRO A 367 -27.97 -18.46 2.75
N ASP A 368 -28.84 -19.44 2.44
CA ASP A 368 -29.03 -20.03 1.11
C ASP A 368 -29.43 -18.97 0.08
N ALA A 369 -30.50 -18.20 0.36
CA ALA A 369 -31.03 -17.19 -0.54
C ALA A 369 -30.03 -16.04 -0.75
N TYR A 370 -29.38 -15.58 0.32
CA TYR A 370 -28.34 -14.55 0.23
C TYR A 370 -27.15 -15.02 -0.63
N LYS A 371 -26.69 -16.27 -0.46
CA LYS A 371 -25.60 -16.85 -1.27
C LYS A 371 -26.00 -16.95 -2.75
N THR A 372 -27.20 -17.44 -3.06
CA THR A 372 -27.68 -17.53 -4.45
C THR A 372 -27.80 -16.14 -5.10
N PHE A 373 -28.19 -15.10 -4.36
CA PHE A 373 -28.18 -13.73 -4.90
C PHE A 373 -26.76 -13.24 -5.26
N LEU A 374 -25.77 -13.50 -4.39
CA LEU A 374 -24.37 -13.16 -4.70
C LEU A 374 -23.83 -13.95 -5.91
N GLU A 375 -24.23 -15.20 -6.09
CA GLU A 375 -23.87 -16.02 -7.25
C GLU A 375 -24.46 -15.44 -8.57
N ILE A 376 -25.72 -14.96 -8.54
CA ILE A 376 -26.34 -14.28 -9.70
C ILE A 376 -25.57 -13.00 -10.07
N LEU A 377 -25.19 -12.17 -9.08
CA LEU A 377 -24.38 -10.97 -9.31
C LEU A 377 -22.97 -11.31 -9.83
N GLN A 378 -22.38 -12.41 -9.36
CA GLN A 378 -21.08 -12.89 -9.84
C GLN A 378 -21.15 -13.39 -11.29
N ASP A 379 -22.23 -14.10 -11.66
CA ASP A 379 -22.44 -14.55 -13.03
C ASP A 379 -22.62 -13.38 -14.01
N PHE A 380 -23.37 -12.35 -13.62
CA PHE A 380 -23.52 -11.12 -14.41
C PHE A 380 -22.16 -10.44 -14.62
N LYS A 381 -21.39 -10.24 -13.54
CA LYS A 381 -20.03 -9.67 -13.60
C LYS A 381 -19.09 -10.48 -14.50
N ASN A 382 -19.28 -11.79 -14.57
CA ASN A 382 -18.48 -12.70 -15.39
C ASN A 382 -19.03 -12.86 -16.84
N GLY A 383 -20.10 -12.15 -17.22
CA GLY A 383 -20.73 -12.27 -18.54
C GLY A 383 -21.42 -13.62 -18.79
N ARG A 384 -21.70 -14.41 -17.74
CA ARG A 384 -22.43 -15.69 -17.82
C ARG A 384 -23.95 -15.52 -17.77
N LEU A 385 -24.40 -14.31 -17.41
CA LEU A 385 -25.79 -13.91 -17.30
C LEU A 385 -25.94 -12.48 -17.84
N ASP A 386 -27.04 -12.21 -18.53
CA ASP A 386 -27.41 -10.89 -19.05
C ASP A 386 -28.44 -10.20 -18.14
N THR A 387 -28.80 -8.95 -18.44
CA THR A 387 -29.74 -8.19 -17.61
C THR A 387 -31.10 -8.90 -17.46
N PRO A 388 -31.74 -9.43 -18.52
CA PRO A 388 -32.93 -10.28 -18.41
C PRO A 388 -32.78 -11.50 -17.50
N GLY A 389 -31.69 -12.28 -17.64
CA GLY A 389 -31.49 -13.48 -16.83
C GLY A 389 -31.20 -13.18 -15.35
N VAL A 390 -30.54 -12.04 -15.05
CA VAL A 390 -30.38 -11.55 -13.67
C VAL A 390 -31.74 -11.24 -13.05
N LEU A 391 -32.62 -10.55 -13.79
CA LEU A 391 -33.97 -10.21 -13.34
C LEU A 391 -34.79 -11.46 -13.02
N GLU A 392 -34.82 -12.44 -13.93
CA GLU A 392 -35.56 -13.70 -13.75
C GLU A 392 -35.09 -14.46 -12.50
N ARG A 393 -33.77 -14.66 -12.35
CA ARG A 393 -33.24 -15.42 -11.21
C ARG A 393 -33.37 -14.67 -9.89
N ALA A 394 -33.21 -13.35 -9.88
CA ALA A 394 -33.43 -12.54 -8.69
C ALA A 394 -34.91 -12.52 -8.27
N ALA A 395 -35.87 -12.54 -9.21
CA ALA A 395 -37.30 -12.65 -8.89
C ALA A 395 -37.63 -13.95 -8.12
N ILE A 396 -36.95 -15.06 -8.45
CA ILE A 396 -37.10 -16.34 -7.76
C ILE A 396 -36.52 -16.26 -6.33
N VAL A 397 -35.35 -15.65 -6.16
CA VAL A 397 -34.74 -15.46 -4.82
C VAL A 397 -35.55 -14.50 -3.95
N PHE A 398 -36.11 -13.44 -4.53
CA PHE A 398 -36.89 -12.41 -3.84
C PHE A 398 -38.40 -12.73 -3.76
N HIS A 399 -38.81 -13.97 -4.06
CA HIS A 399 -40.21 -14.36 -3.98
C HIS A 399 -40.76 -14.20 -2.55
N GLY A 400 -41.79 -13.38 -2.39
CA GLY A 400 -42.34 -12.97 -1.08
C GLY A 400 -41.73 -11.69 -0.48
N HIS A 401 -40.72 -11.08 -1.12
CA HIS A 401 -40.03 -9.87 -0.64
C HIS A 401 -40.14 -8.71 -1.64
N PRO A 402 -41.32 -8.08 -1.80
CA PRO A 402 -41.55 -7.03 -2.82
C PRO A 402 -40.68 -5.79 -2.63
N SER A 403 -40.30 -5.46 -1.40
CA SER A 403 -39.34 -4.39 -1.10
C SER A 403 -37.97 -4.59 -1.75
N LEU A 404 -37.49 -5.84 -1.84
CA LEU A 404 -36.22 -6.14 -2.50
C LEU A 404 -36.32 -6.03 -4.02
N MET A 405 -37.43 -6.48 -4.62
CA MET A 405 -37.69 -6.29 -6.07
C MET A 405 -37.81 -4.81 -6.43
N GLN A 406 -38.51 -4.02 -5.60
CA GLN A 406 -38.60 -2.57 -5.77
C GLN A 406 -37.23 -1.87 -5.64
N GLY A 407 -36.41 -2.29 -4.67
CA GLY A 407 -35.04 -1.79 -4.53
C GLY A 407 -34.16 -2.12 -5.74
N MET A 408 -34.29 -3.32 -6.32
CA MET A 408 -33.49 -3.68 -7.50
C MET A 408 -33.86 -2.85 -8.73
N ASN A 409 -35.14 -2.48 -8.88
CA ASN A 409 -35.62 -1.57 -9.93
C ASN A 409 -35.01 -0.15 -9.88
N THR A 410 -34.29 0.22 -8.81
CA THR A 410 -33.49 1.46 -8.74
C THR A 410 -32.22 1.40 -9.58
N PHE A 411 -31.64 0.21 -9.81
CA PHE A 411 -30.37 0.03 -10.52
C PHE A 411 -30.54 -0.31 -12.01
N ILE A 412 -31.76 -0.25 -12.53
CA ILE A 412 -32.14 -0.83 -13.83
C ILE A 412 -32.93 0.21 -14.66
N PRO A 413 -32.57 0.42 -15.94
CA PRO A 413 -33.31 1.28 -16.87
C PRO A 413 -34.79 0.93 -16.98
N ASN A 414 -35.62 1.90 -17.37
CA ASN A 414 -37.08 1.79 -17.35
C ASN A 414 -37.61 0.62 -18.18
N GLU A 415 -36.96 0.34 -19.32
CA GLU A 415 -37.26 -0.73 -20.26
C GLU A 415 -37.04 -2.16 -19.71
N ASN A 416 -36.31 -2.32 -18.60
CA ASN A 416 -35.91 -3.61 -18.04
C ASN A 416 -36.44 -3.86 -16.61
N ARG A 417 -37.39 -3.07 -16.11
CA ARG A 417 -37.85 -3.20 -14.72
C ARG A 417 -38.67 -4.48 -14.45
N MET A 418 -38.46 -5.05 -13.26
CA MET A 418 -39.29 -6.10 -12.70
C MET A 418 -40.74 -5.63 -12.58
N MET A 419 -41.65 -6.30 -13.28
CA MET A 419 -43.09 -6.14 -13.11
C MET A 419 -43.58 -7.10 -12.03
N GLU A 420 -44.42 -6.61 -11.11
CA GLU A 420 -45.06 -7.45 -10.11
C GLU A 420 -46.06 -8.41 -10.79
N THR A 421 -45.84 -9.71 -10.65
CA THR A 421 -46.77 -10.74 -11.15
C THR A 421 -48.01 -10.78 -10.25
N VAL A 422 -48.96 -9.89 -10.52
CA VAL A 422 -50.26 -9.83 -9.83
C VAL A 422 -50.93 -11.21 -9.89
N SER A 423 -50.89 -11.90 -8.76
CA SER A 423 -51.46 -13.22 -8.56
C SER A 423 -52.99 -13.10 -8.59
N LYS A 424 -53.59 -13.35 -9.77
CA LYS A 424 -55.03 -13.54 -9.88
C LYS A 424 -55.46 -14.63 -8.89
N PRO A 425 -56.45 -14.39 -8.02
CA PRO A 425 -56.89 -15.39 -7.05
C PRO A 425 -57.47 -16.58 -7.80
N VAL A 426 -56.93 -17.78 -7.55
CA VAL A 426 -57.50 -19.03 -8.03
C VAL A 426 -58.70 -19.37 -7.17
N THR A 427 -59.90 -19.24 -7.73
CA THR A 427 -61.15 -19.70 -7.10
C THR A 427 -61.13 -21.24 -7.00
N PRO A 428 -61.31 -21.84 -5.81
CA PRO A 428 -61.32 -23.29 -5.67
C PRO A 428 -62.68 -23.87 -6.09
N GLY A 429 -62.78 -24.36 -7.33
CA GLY A 429 -63.99 -25.04 -7.82
C GLY A 429 -63.85 -25.68 -9.20
N GLU A 430 -64.45 -26.86 -9.34
CA GLU A 430 -64.91 -27.51 -10.59
C GLU A 430 -63.87 -28.00 -11.64
N ASN A 431 -63.50 -29.28 -11.46
CA ASN A 431 -63.58 -30.36 -12.47
C ASN A 431 -62.71 -30.36 -13.75
N LEU A 432 -61.91 -31.43 -13.81
CA LEU A 432 -61.37 -32.13 -14.98
C LEU A 432 -62.31 -32.20 -16.21
N VAL A 433 -61.91 -31.60 -17.35
CA VAL A 433 -62.10 -32.16 -18.70
C VAL A 433 -60.95 -31.74 -19.64
N THR A 434 -60.15 -32.71 -20.09
CA THR A 434 -59.32 -32.67 -21.32
C THR A 434 -60.24 -33.18 -22.47
N PRO A 435 -60.12 -32.79 -23.78
CA PRO A 435 -58.83 -32.75 -24.50
C PRO A 435 -58.73 -31.95 -25.84
N MET A 436 -57.63 -32.23 -26.56
CA MET A 436 -57.46 -32.25 -28.03
C MET A 436 -57.44 -30.96 -28.90
N SER A 437 -56.19 -30.58 -29.23
CA SER A 437 -55.62 -30.63 -30.60
C SER A 437 -56.00 -29.57 -31.66
N LYS A 438 -55.03 -29.41 -32.59
CA LYS A 438 -55.05 -28.62 -33.84
C LYS A 438 -54.94 -27.09 -33.61
N LEU A 439 -54.29 -26.35 -34.51
CA LEU A 439 -53.76 -26.71 -35.84
C LEU A 439 -52.30 -26.28 -35.97
#